data_AF-C6E907-F1
#
_entry.id   AF-C6E907-F1
#
_cell.length_a   1.000
_cell.length_b   1.000
_cell.length_c   1.000
_cell.angle_alpha   90.00
_cell.angle_beta   90.00
_cell.angle_gamma   90.00
#
_symmetry.space_group_name_H-M   'P 1'
#
loop_
_entity.id
_entity.type
_entity.pdbx_description
1 polymer ?
#
loop_
_entity_poly.entity_id
_entity_poly.type
_entity_poly.pdbx_seq_one_letter_code
_entity_poly.pdbx_strand_id
1 'polypeptide(L)'
;MKQPDQKVVASPDERRRDFRLTPLIGVYLLCMLLTLSHLGEPYPFMGKIYTGDASESLIFVDCVISLYLVIGILKRQRLTLWLLIAYNFLESASGISNLLLLPVQQIMTASGAMVPDYHYRINAFSVFVLFLLLNVFLYFNRDRFDNKSIYLW
;
A
#
# COMPACT_ATOMS: atom_id res chain seq x y z
N MET A 1 31.51 -41.15 16.52
CA MET A 1 30.48 -41.24 15.46
C MET A 1 29.79 -39.88 15.38
N LYS A 2 30.00 -39.11 14.30
CA LYS A 2 29.36 -37.80 14.08
C LYS A 2 27.93 -38.04 13.57
N GLN A 3 26.92 -37.52 14.27
CA GLN A 3 25.55 -37.41 13.73
C GLN A 3 25.59 -36.46 12.52
N PRO A 4 25.03 -36.85 11.36
CA PRO A 4 24.92 -35.93 10.23
C PRO A 4 23.83 -34.91 10.53
N ASP A 5 24.14 -33.64 10.25
CA ASP A 5 23.20 -32.52 10.21
C ASP A 5 21.95 -32.90 9.43
N GLN A 6 20.86 -33.16 10.14
CA GLN A 6 19.54 -33.30 9.56
C GLN A 6 19.12 -31.91 9.09
N LYS A 7 19.48 -31.58 7.84
CA LYS A 7 18.85 -30.47 7.11
C LYS A 7 17.35 -30.74 7.15
N VAL A 8 16.64 -30.00 8.01
CA VAL A 8 15.19 -29.94 8.03
C VAL A 8 14.77 -29.42 6.67
N VAL A 9 14.47 -30.35 5.75
CA VAL A 9 13.87 -30.03 4.46
C VAL A 9 12.47 -29.53 4.80
N ALA A 10 12.29 -28.21 4.78
CA ALA A 10 11.01 -27.57 5.03
C ALA A 10 9.93 -28.29 4.22
N SER A 11 8.88 -28.71 4.91
CA SER A 11 7.81 -29.49 4.30
C SER A 11 7.17 -28.67 3.16
N PRO A 12 6.66 -29.31 2.09
CA PRO A 12 6.03 -28.60 0.98
C PRO A 12 4.86 -27.69 1.43
N ASP A 13 4.25 -27.99 2.58
CA ASP A 13 3.22 -27.15 3.21
C ASP A 13 3.78 -25.86 3.81
N GLU A 14 4.96 -25.88 4.45
CA GLU A 14 5.65 -24.67 4.91
C GLU A 14 6.03 -23.77 3.72
N ARG A 15 6.54 -24.37 2.64
CA ARG A 15 6.91 -23.63 1.44
C ARG A 15 5.69 -23.03 0.72
N ARG A 16 4.54 -23.72 0.68
CA ARG A 16 3.26 -23.13 0.20
C ARG A 16 2.70 -22.06 1.13
N ARG A 17 3.00 -22.12 2.42
CA ARG A 17 2.69 -21.08 3.41
C ARG A 17 3.42 -19.78 3.10
N ASP A 18 4.59 -19.86 2.47
CA ASP A 18 5.45 -18.72 2.12
C ASP A 18 4.93 -17.84 0.98
N PHE A 19 4.31 -18.42 -0.03
CA PHE A 19 3.91 -17.68 -1.24
C PHE A 19 2.55 -16.95 -1.14
N ARG A 20 1.76 -17.15 -0.08
CA ARG A 20 0.42 -16.53 0.02
C ARG A 20 0.46 -15.02 0.26
N LEU A 21 1.56 -14.49 0.80
CA LEU A 21 1.78 -13.05 0.99
C LEU A 21 2.48 -12.39 -0.20
N THR A 22 3.01 -13.17 -1.15
CA THR A 22 3.64 -12.65 -2.38
C THR A 22 2.73 -11.73 -3.19
N PRO A 23 1.44 -12.04 -3.45
CA PRO A 23 0.57 -11.11 -4.16
C PRO A 23 0.37 -9.79 -3.40
N LEU A 24 0.35 -9.84 -2.06
CA LEU A 24 0.26 -8.65 -1.22
C LEU A 24 1.48 -7.74 -1.45
N ILE A 25 2.69 -8.30 -1.42
CA ILE A 25 3.94 -7.58 -1.73
C ILE A 25 3.87 -6.93 -3.11
N GLY A 26 3.41 -7.68 -4.12
CA GLY A 26 3.25 -7.18 -5.48
C GLY A 26 2.31 -5.98 -5.58
N VAL A 27 1.16 -6.03 -4.89
CA VAL A 27 0.20 -4.92 -4.89
C VAL A 27 0.78 -3.67 -4.23
N TYR A 28 1.41 -3.77 -3.05
CA TYR A 28 2.01 -2.58 -2.41
C TYR A 28 3.19 -2.02 -3.20
N LEU A 29 4.02 -2.88 -3.80
CA LEU A 29 5.09 -2.42 -4.69
C LEU A 29 4.53 -1.71 -5.92
N LEU A 30 3.47 -2.25 -6.53
CA LEU A 30 2.81 -1.62 -7.66
C LEU A 30 2.22 -0.25 -7.26
N CYS A 31 1.49 -0.17 -6.14
CA CYS A 31 0.98 1.09 -5.61
C CYS A 31 2.10 2.10 -5.38
N MET A 32 3.18 1.69 -4.73
CA MET A 32 4.36 2.54 -4.50
C MET A 32 4.96 3.06 -5.81
N LEU A 33 5.12 2.20 -6.82
CA LEU A 33 5.68 2.60 -8.12
C LEU A 33 4.73 3.54 -8.88
N LEU A 34 3.42 3.33 -8.76
CA LEU A 34 2.42 4.24 -9.32
C LEU A 34 2.50 5.61 -8.63
N THR A 35 2.51 5.67 -7.29
CA THR A 35 2.69 6.93 -6.56
C THR A 35 3.99 7.63 -6.97
N LEU A 36 5.10 6.88 -7.06
CA LEU A 36 6.39 7.42 -7.45
C LEU A 36 6.40 7.96 -8.90
N SER A 37 5.62 7.35 -9.80
CA SER A 37 5.52 7.82 -11.20
C SER A 37 4.85 9.20 -11.33
N HIS A 38 4.12 9.63 -10.30
CA HIS A 38 3.49 10.95 -10.21
C HIS A 38 4.39 11.99 -9.52
N LEU A 39 5.69 11.71 -9.31
CA LEU A 39 6.61 12.67 -8.71
C LEU A 39 6.70 13.95 -9.57
N GLY A 40 6.47 15.10 -8.94
CA GLY A 40 6.40 16.40 -9.61
C GLY A 40 5.00 16.78 -10.14
N GLU A 41 4.03 15.87 -10.04
CA GLU A 41 2.63 16.18 -10.37
C GLU A 41 1.83 16.66 -9.13
N PRO A 42 0.70 17.36 -9.33
CA PRO A 42 -0.22 17.67 -8.25
C PRO A 42 -0.75 16.39 -7.58
N TYR A 43 -0.66 16.33 -6.25
CA TYR A 43 -1.03 15.15 -5.49
C TYR A 43 -2.36 15.38 -4.75
N PRO A 44 -3.44 14.64 -5.08
CA PRO A 44 -4.71 14.75 -4.39
C PRO A 44 -4.69 13.93 -3.10
N PHE A 45 -4.78 14.60 -1.96
CA PHE A 45 -4.78 13.95 -0.65
C PHE A 45 -5.84 14.56 0.25
N MET A 46 -6.68 13.70 0.85
CA MET A 46 -7.71 14.11 1.82
C MET A 46 -8.61 15.26 1.33
N GLY A 47 -9.05 15.20 0.07
CA GLY A 47 -9.96 16.18 -0.51
C GLY A 47 -9.32 17.51 -0.90
N LYS A 48 -7.98 17.60 -0.91
CA LYS A 48 -7.22 18.78 -1.35
C LYS A 48 -6.14 18.40 -2.35
N ILE A 49 -5.81 19.33 -3.24
CA ILE A 49 -4.70 19.19 -4.18
C ILE A 49 -3.49 19.90 -3.58
N TYR A 50 -2.39 19.17 -3.43
CA TYR A 50 -1.09 19.74 -3.07
C TYR A 50 -0.25 19.90 -4.34
N THR A 51 0.55 20.96 -4.40
CA THR A 51 1.42 21.28 -5.55
C THR A 51 2.80 21.73 -5.05
N GLY A 52 3.80 21.63 -5.93
CA GLY A 52 5.19 21.99 -5.62
C GLY A 52 5.80 21.11 -4.53
N ASP A 53 6.62 21.69 -3.66
CA ASP A 53 7.36 20.99 -2.61
C ASP A 53 6.46 20.14 -1.69
N ALA A 54 5.21 20.56 -1.47
CA ALA A 54 4.26 19.85 -0.63
C ALA A 54 3.79 18.54 -1.27
N SER A 55 3.55 18.50 -2.59
CA SER A 55 3.18 17.25 -3.27
C SER A 55 4.35 16.28 -3.34
N GLU A 56 5.55 16.78 -3.65
CA GLU A 56 6.76 15.95 -3.68
C GLU A 56 7.05 15.33 -2.30
N SER A 57 6.91 16.11 -1.23
CA SER A 57 7.10 15.62 0.14
C SER A 57 6.07 14.54 0.51
N LEU A 58 4.80 14.71 0.15
CA LEU A 58 3.75 13.73 0.42
C LEU A 58 3.98 12.42 -0.34
N ILE A 59 4.31 12.52 -1.64
CA ILE A 59 4.64 11.35 -2.48
C ILE A 59 5.86 10.61 -1.91
N PHE A 60 6.91 11.34 -1.53
CA PHE A 60 8.11 10.75 -0.95
C PHE A 60 7.80 10.01 0.36
N VAL A 61 7.04 10.63 1.26
CA VAL A 61 6.65 10.02 2.54
C VAL A 61 5.80 8.77 2.29
N ASP A 62 4.84 8.81 1.37
CA ASP A 62 4.03 7.65 1.00
C ASP A 62 4.88 6.50 0.45
N CYS A 63 5.84 6.78 -0.43
CA CYS A 63 6.77 5.77 -0.94
C CYS A 63 7.63 5.15 0.16
N VAL A 64 8.14 5.95 1.10
CA VAL A 64 8.94 5.46 2.24
C VAL A 64 8.10 4.56 3.16
N ILE A 65 6.87 4.96 3.47
CA ILE A 65 5.94 4.17 4.27
C ILE A 65 5.63 2.85 3.55
N SER A 66 5.28 2.91 2.27
CA SER A 66 5.00 1.72 1.44
C SER A 66 6.18 0.76 1.40
N LEU A 67 7.40 1.27 1.24
CA LEU A 67 8.61 0.46 1.25
C LEU A 67 8.81 -0.23 2.61
N TYR A 68 8.64 0.51 3.72
CA TYR A 68 8.70 -0.05 5.06
C TYR A 68 7.68 -1.18 5.25
N LEU A 69 6.44 -0.98 4.78
CA LEU A 69 5.36 -1.96 4.85
C LEU A 69 5.70 -3.22 4.04
N VAL A 70 6.24 -3.07 2.82
CA VAL A 70 6.69 -4.20 1.99
C VAL A 70 7.75 -5.03 2.70
N ILE A 71 8.76 -4.38 3.28
CA ILE A 71 9.80 -5.10 4.03
C ILE A 71 9.22 -5.79 5.26
N GLY A 72 8.27 -5.14 5.94
CA GLY A 72 7.55 -5.73 7.07
C GLY A 72 6.71 -6.95 6.68
N ILE A 73 6.10 -6.97 5.50
CA ILE A 73 5.40 -8.14 4.95
C ILE A 73 6.38 -9.27 4.68
N LEU A 74 7.53 -8.99 4.04
CA LEU A 74 8.59 -9.96 3.78
C LEU A 74 9.08 -10.61 5.09
N LYS A 75 9.15 -9.83 6.18
CA LYS A 75 9.55 -10.29 7.52
C LYS A 75 8.39 -10.83 8.36
N ARG A 76 7.14 -10.81 7.88
CA ARG A 76 5.93 -11.30 8.58
C ARG A 76 5.71 -10.67 9.96
N GLN A 77 6.04 -9.41 10.11
CA GLN A 77 5.98 -8.73 11.40
C GLN A 77 4.55 -8.45 11.86
N ARG A 78 4.23 -8.74 13.12
CA ARG A 78 2.93 -8.42 13.72
C ARG A 78 2.60 -6.94 13.71
N LEU A 79 3.59 -6.08 13.96
CA LEU A 79 3.39 -4.63 13.91
C LEU A 79 3.01 -4.17 12.50
N THR A 80 3.63 -4.78 11.47
CA THR A 80 3.31 -4.45 10.08
C THR A 80 1.86 -4.74 9.73
N LEU A 81 1.24 -5.79 10.27
CA LEU A 81 -0.19 -6.02 10.06
C LEU A 81 -1.03 -4.80 10.47
N TRP A 82 -0.77 -4.25 11.66
CA TRP A 82 -1.52 -3.10 12.16
C TRP A 82 -1.21 -1.83 11.36
N LEU A 83 0.05 -1.64 10.97
CA LEU A 83 0.45 -0.52 10.12
C LEU A 83 -0.16 -0.60 8.72
N LEU A 84 -0.24 -1.80 8.13
CA LEU A 84 -0.93 -2.03 6.86
C LEU A 84 -2.41 -1.71 6.98
N ILE A 85 -3.05 -2.12 8.09
CA ILE A 85 -4.47 -1.81 8.31
C ILE A 85 -4.71 -0.30 8.41
N ALA A 86 -3.88 0.39 9.20
CA ALA A 86 -3.95 1.83 9.36
C ALA A 86 -3.67 2.57 8.04
N TYR A 87 -2.64 2.14 7.31
CA TYR A 87 -2.28 2.69 6.00
C TYR A 87 -3.41 2.53 4.99
N ASN A 88 -3.95 1.32 4.83
CA ASN A 88 -5.08 1.07 3.94
C ASN A 88 -6.33 1.87 4.33
N PHE A 89 -6.56 2.06 5.63
CA PHE A 89 -7.67 2.90 6.08
C PHE A 89 -7.44 4.36 5.69
N LEU A 90 -6.22 4.88 5.85
CA LEU A 90 -5.85 6.23 5.44
C LEU A 90 -6.02 6.43 3.92
N GLU A 91 -5.53 5.48 3.12
CA GLU A 91 -5.66 5.52 1.66
C GLU A 91 -7.12 5.42 1.20
N SER A 92 -7.90 4.53 1.83
CA SER A 92 -9.33 4.42 1.58
C SER A 92 -10.06 5.73 1.95
N ALA A 93 -9.75 6.30 3.11
CA ALA A 93 -10.28 7.60 3.55
C ALA A 93 -9.89 8.73 2.58
N SER A 94 -8.64 8.75 2.10
CA SER A 94 -8.18 9.70 1.10
C SER A 94 -8.95 9.53 -0.22
N GLY A 95 -9.12 8.30 -0.70
CA GLY A 95 -9.89 7.99 -1.91
C GLY A 95 -11.35 8.46 -1.84
N ILE A 96 -12.05 8.20 -0.73
CA ILE A 96 -13.44 8.64 -0.56
C ILE A 96 -13.54 10.16 -0.35
N SER A 97 -12.62 10.77 0.40
CA SER A 97 -12.56 12.23 0.55
C SER A 97 -12.28 12.91 -0.79
N ASN A 98 -11.38 12.36 -1.59
CA ASN A 98 -11.10 12.85 -2.94
C ASN A 98 -12.33 12.73 -3.84
N LEU A 99 -13.07 11.62 -3.77
CA LEU A 99 -14.29 11.42 -4.54
C LEU A 99 -15.40 12.43 -4.17
N LEU A 100 -15.53 12.76 -2.88
CA LEU A 100 -16.62 13.59 -2.36
C LEU A 100 -16.31 15.08 -2.35
N LEU A 101 -15.06 15.46 -2.14
CA LEU A 101 -14.67 16.84 -1.82
C LEU A 101 -13.90 17.54 -2.93
N LEU A 102 -13.22 16.81 -3.85
CA LEU A 102 -12.43 17.45 -4.90
C LEU A 102 -13.29 17.77 -6.12
N PRO A 103 -13.45 19.07 -6.49
CA PRO A 103 -14.04 19.43 -7.74
C PRO A 103 -13.06 19.12 -8.88
N VAL A 104 -13.47 18.33 -9.86
CA VAL A 104 -12.59 17.93 -10.99
C VAL A 104 -12.03 19.13 -11.76
N GLN A 105 -12.76 20.25 -11.79
CA GLN A 105 -12.28 21.49 -12.40
C GLN A 105 -10.96 21.99 -11.78
N GLN A 106 -10.76 21.81 -10.46
CA GLN A 106 -9.52 22.18 -9.78
C GLN A 106 -8.36 21.26 -10.16
N ILE A 107 -8.65 20.00 -10.47
CA ILE A 107 -7.65 19.01 -10.90
C ILE A 107 -7.20 19.31 -12.32
N MET A 108 -8.14 19.58 -13.23
CA MET A 108 -7.80 19.93 -14.62
C MET A 108 -6.97 21.21 -14.72
N THR A 109 -7.21 22.18 -13.83
CA THR A 109 -6.38 23.39 -13.77
C THR A 109 -5.03 23.15 -13.12
N ALA A 110 -4.94 22.30 -12.11
CA ALA A 110 -3.68 22.00 -11.43
C ALA A 110 -2.75 21.11 -12.27
N SER A 111 -3.27 20.10 -12.98
CA SER A 111 -2.47 19.16 -13.76
C SER A 111 -2.25 19.60 -15.21
N GLY A 112 -2.97 20.63 -15.68
CA GLY A 112 -2.97 21.04 -17.09
C GLY A 112 -3.55 20.00 -18.05
N ALA A 113 -4.04 18.86 -17.53
CA ALA A 113 -4.57 17.76 -18.31
C ALA A 113 -6.10 17.83 -18.40
N MET A 114 -6.64 17.78 -19.61
CA MET A 114 -8.07 17.61 -19.82
C MET A 114 -8.47 16.15 -19.63
N VAL A 115 -8.61 15.72 -18.37
CA VAL A 115 -9.15 14.40 -18.03
C VAL A 115 -10.65 14.49 -17.80
N PRO A 116 -11.51 13.71 -18.48
CA PRO A 116 -12.94 13.74 -18.24
C PRO A 116 -13.27 13.34 -16.78
N ASP A 117 -14.22 14.05 -16.15
CA ASP A 117 -14.65 13.87 -14.75
C ASP A 117 -14.90 12.41 -14.36
N TYR A 118 -15.51 11.65 -15.27
CA TYR A 118 -15.77 10.23 -15.09
C TYR A 118 -14.51 9.40 -14.80
N HIS A 119 -13.40 9.64 -15.51
CA HIS A 119 -12.15 8.89 -15.31
C HIS A 119 -11.53 9.16 -13.94
N TYR A 120 -11.56 10.42 -13.49
CA TYR A 120 -11.07 10.78 -12.18
C TYR A 120 -11.89 10.11 -11.06
N ARG A 121 -13.22 10.16 -11.16
CA ARG A 121 -14.12 9.56 -10.17
C ARG A 121 -13.96 8.04 -10.12
N ILE A 122 -13.82 7.37 -11.28
CA ILE A 122 -13.52 5.94 -11.29
C ILE A 122 -12.20 5.66 -10.60
N ASN A 123 -11.15 6.45 -10.88
CA ASN A 123 -9.85 6.23 -10.26
C ASN A 123 -9.92 6.38 -8.73
N ALA A 124 -10.50 7.47 -8.23
CA ALA A 124 -10.67 7.70 -6.79
C ALA A 124 -11.52 6.59 -6.12
N PHE A 125 -12.60 6.16 -6.79
CA PHE A 125 -13.43 5.04 -6.31
C PHE A 125 -12.66 3.71 -6.32
N SER A 126 -11.85 3.47 -7.35
CA SER A 126 -11.05 2.24 -7.48
C SER A 126 -9.99 2.14 -6.39
N VAL A 127 -9.33 3.26 -6.08
CA VAL A 127 -8.39 3.38 -4.94
C VAL A 127 -9.12 3.08 -3.63
N PHE A 128 -10.27 3.71 -3.38
CA PHE A 128 -11.09 3.45 -2.19
C PHE A 128 -11.43 1.96 -2.03
N VAL A 129 -11.92 1.32 -3.10
CA VAL A 129 -12.31 -0.11 -3.08
C VAL A 129 -11.09 -1.01 -2.92
N LEU A 130 -9.98 -0.74 -3.61
CA LEU A 130 -8.75 -1.54 -3.53
C LEU A 130 -8.25 -1.63 -2.09
N PHE A 131 -8.10 -0.48 -1.42
CA PHE A 131 -7.58 -0.45 -0.06
C PHE A 131 -8.56 -1.00 0.98
N LEU A 132 -9.88 -0.84 0.75
CA LEU A 132 -10.90 -1.51 1.56
C LEU A 132 -10.80 -3.04 1.46
N LEU A 133 -10.64 -3.57 0.24
CA LEU A 133 -10.49 -5.00 0.01
C LEU A 133 -9.17 -5.55 0.58
N LEU A 134 -8.08 -4.77 0.49
CA LEU A 134 -6.81 -5.14 1.14
C LEU A 134 -6.97 -5.24 2.66
N ASN A 135 -7.73 -4.35 3.28
CA ASN A 135 -8.06 -4.46 4.70
C ASN A 135 -8.82 -5.74 5.05
N VAL A 136 -9.83 -6.09 4.26
CA VAL A 136 -10.57 -7.35 4.43
C VAL A 136 -9.64 -8.55 4.27
N PHE A 137 -8.79 -8.55 3.23
CA PHE A 137 -7.80 -9.60 3.00
C PHE A 137 -6.83 -9.75 4.17
N LEU A 138 -6.31 -8.65 4.72
CA LEU A 138 -5.43 -8.65 5.88
C LEU A 138 -6.11 -9.19 7.12
N TYR A 139 -7.37 -8.82 7.36
CA TYR A 139 -8.14 -9.33 8.50
C TYR A 139 -8.26 -10.86 8.46
N PHE A 140 -8.57 -11.43 7.28
CA PHE A 140 -8.66 -12.89 7.10
C PHE A 140 -7.30 -13.61 7.10
N ASN A 141 -6.21 -12.91 6.78
CA ASN A 141 -4.86 -13.49 6.73
C ASN A 141 -3.97 -13.05 7.90
N ARG A 142 -4.53 -12.45 8.95
CA ARG A 142 -3.80 -11.90 10.10
C ARG A 142 -2.86 -12.89 10.78
N ASP A 143 -3.26 -14.16 10.84
CA ASP A 143 -2.49 -15.22 11.50
C ASP A 143 -1.20 -15.58 10.75
N ARG A 144 -0.99 -15.01 9.54
CA ARG A 144 0.24 -15.15 8.74
C ARG A 144 1.35 -14.20 9.17
N PHE A 145 1.03 -13.17 9.96
CA PHE A 145 2.01 -12.27 10.57
C PHE A 145 2.35 -12.83 11.96
N ASP A 146 3.12 -13.91 11.99
CA ASP A 146 3.41 -14.69 13.19
C ASP A 146 4.81 -14.44 13.77
N ASN A 147 5.61 -13.59 13.12
CA ASN A 147 6.95 -13.28 13.60
C ASN A 147 6.88 -12.54 14.95
N LYS A 148 7.58 -13.08 15.95
CA LYS A 148 7.59 -12.57 17.33
C LYS A 148 8.51 -11.35 17.51
N SER A 149 9.42 -11.07 16.57
CA SER A 149 10.20 -9.83 16.64
C SER A 149 9.30 -8.64 16.29
N ILE A 150 9.21 -7.69 17.21
CA ILE A 150 8.42 -6.46 17.08
C ILE A 150 9.09 -5.48 16.10
N TYR A 151 10.41 -5.64 15.86
CA TYR A 151 11.22 -4.69 15.09
C TYR A 151 11.81 -5.32 13.83
N LEU A 152 12.26 -4.45 12.91
CA LEU A 152 12.99 -4.81 11.69
C LEU A 152 14.38 -5.43 11.92
N TRP A 153 14.75 -5.69 13.17
CA TRP A 153 16.01 -6.27 13.61
C TRP A 153 15.75 -7.38 14.63
#